data_AF-A0A8C3Q354-F1
#
_entry.id   AF-A0A8C3Q354-F1
#
_cell.length_a   1.000
_cell.length_b   1.000
_cell.length_c   1.000
_cell.angle_alpha   90.00
_cell.angle_beta   90.00
_cell.angle_gamma   90.00
#
_symmetry.space_group_name_H-M   'P 1'
#
loop_
_entity.id
_entity.type
_entity.pdbx_description
1 polymer ?
#
loop_
_entity_poly.entity_id
_entity_poly.type
_entity_poly.pdbx_seq_one_letter_code
_entity_poly.pdbx_strand_id
1 'polypeptide(L)'
;MALGRMEQKDWYKVLGAKPSDSPAELKRKYQKLALLYHPDKQAASAAAVEAEERTRRFQEIHQAWKVLGNEETKQEYDLQQREDNLTKEWPLHEQIYLEDMSWNEDEQLYTLSCRCGGNYSVSKSETKDVSLVCCDTCSLVIEILQ
;
A
#
# COMPACT_ATOMS: atom_id res chain seq x y z
N MET A 1 -11.03 10.90 10.96
CA MET A 1 -9.92 10.51 11.86
C MET A 1 -8.94 9.71 11.00
N ALA A 2 -7.70 10.18 10.87
CA ALA A 2 -6.70 9.53 10.04
C ALA A 2 -6.15 8.30 10.79
N LEU A 3 -6.66 7.11 10.46
CA LEU A 3 -5.98 5.87 10.80
C LEU A 3 -4.67 5.89 10.01
N GLY A 4 -3.58 6.16 10.72
CA GLY A 4 -2.24 6.22 10.14
C GLY A 4 -2.03 4.98 9.28
N ARG A 5 -1.57 5.21 8.04
CA ARG A 5 -1.16 4.17 7.09
C ARG A 5 -0.39 3.09 7.84
N MET A 6 -1.09 2.01 8.20
CA MET A 6 -0.43 0.83 8.73
C MET A 6 0.29 0.29 7.51
N GLU A 7 1.59 0.57 7.46
CA GLU A 7 2.57 0.06 6.51
C GLU A 7 2.12 -1.32 6.05
N GLN A 8 2.02 -1.52 4.73
CA GLN A 8 1.39 -2.63 3.99
C GLN A 8 1.99 -4.00 4.35
N LYS A 9 1.97 -4.34 5.63
CA LYS A 9 2.34 -5.61 6.20
C LYS A 9 1.06 -6.40 6.22
N ASP A 10 1.08 -7.50 5.47
CA ASP A 10 0.04 -8.50 5.51
C ASP A 10 -0.05 -9.05 6.95
N TRP A 11 -0.98 -8.55 7.76
CA TRP A 11 -1.20 -9.04 9.12
C TRP A 11 -1.52 -10.54 9.13
N TYR A 12 -2.15 -11.01 8.05
CA TYR A 12 -2.34 -12.43 7.77
C TYR A 12 -1.01 -13.20 7.70
N LYS A 13 0.01 -12.69 6.99
CA LYS A 13 1.33 -13.33 6.94
C LYS A 13 2.03 -13.31 8.30
N VAL A 14 1.91 -12.22 9.06
CA VAL A 14 2.50 -12.10 10.41
C VAL A 14 1.94 -13.17 11.36
N LEU A 15 0.63 -13.42 11.31
CA LEU A 15 -0.02 -14.48 12.09
C LEU A 15 0.11 -15.89 11.47
N GLY A 16 0.68 -16.02 10.26
CA GLY A 16 0.67 -17.28 9.50
C GLY A 16 -0.74 -17.74 9.15
N ALA A 17 -1.65 -16.80 8.96
CA ALA A 17 -3.05 -16.99 8.65
C ALA A 17 -3.39 -16.63 7.20
N LYS A 18 -4.56 -17.09 6.75
CA LYS A 18 -5.15 -16.75 5.47
C LYS A 18 -6.39 -15.86 5.69
N PRO A 19 -6.77 -15.01 4.74
CA PRO A 19 -8.02 -14.24 4.82
C PRO A 19 -9.27 -15.12 4.99
N SER A 20 -9.22 -16.36 4.47
CA SER A 20 -10.26 -17.38 4.64
C SER A 20 -10.26 -18.10 6.00
N ASP A 21 -9.27 -17.86 6.88
CA ASP A 21 -9.27 -18.48 8.20
C ASP A 21 -10.39 -17.90 9.08
N SER A 22 -11.03 -18.78 9.85
CA SER A 22 -12.05 -18.41 10.84
C SER A 22 -11.43 -17.66 12.03
N PRO A 23 -12.17 -16.81 12.75
CA PRO A 23 -11.67 -16.09 13.93
C PRO A 23 -11.14 -17.03 15.02
N ALA A 24 -11.72 -18.22 15.15
CA ALA A 24 -11.24 -19.26 16.06
C ALA A 24 -9.83 -19.76 15.70
N GLU A 25 -9.53 -19.94 14.40
CA GLU A 25 -8.22 -20.37 13.92
C GLU A 25 -7.18 -19.25 14.05
N LEU A 26 -7.57 -18.00 13.75
CA LEU A 26 -6.73 -16.82 14.01
C LEU A 26 -6.33 -16.74 15.49
N LYS A 27 -7.28 -16.96 16.40
CA LYS A 27 -7.03 -16.95 17.86
C LYS A 27 -6.04 -18.03 18.27
N ARG A 28 -6.19 -19.25 17.74
CA ARG A 28 -5.29 -20.38 18.01
C ARG A 28 -3.87 -20.09 17.52
N LYS A 29 -3.73 -19.56 16.30
CA LYS A 29 -2.43 -19.18 15.73
C LYS A 29 -1.76 -18.07 16.55
N TYR A 30 -2.52 -17.04 16.91
CA TYR A 30 -2.05 -15.97 17.79
C TYR A 30 -1.53 -16.51 19.13
N GLN A 31 -2.32 -17.35 19.82
CA GLN A 31 -1.91 -17.93 21.12
C GLN A 31 -0.62 -18.74 20.99
N LYS A 32 -0.50 -19.56 19.94
CA LYS A 32 0.71 -20.35 19.68
C LYS A 32 1.94 -19.46 19.47
N LEU A 33 1.80 -18.40 18.67
CA LEU A 33 2.89 -17.47 18.38
C LEU A 33 3.26 -16.63 19.61
N ALA A 34 2.28 -16.12 20.36
CA ALA A 34 2.50 -15.34 21.58
C ALA A 34 3.29 -16.15 22.63
N LEU A 35 3.02 -17.45 22.77
CA LEU A 35 3.78 -18.34 23.66
C LEU A 35 5.20 -18.63 23.17
N LEU A 36 5.42 -18.67 21.85
CA LEU A 36 6.72 -18.89 21.21
C LEU A 36 7.66 -17.69 21.35
N TYR A 37 7.09 -16.49 21.24
CA TYR A 37 7.81 -15.22 21.27
C TYR A 37 7.67 -14.48 22.61
N HIS A 38 7.21 -15.16 23.67
CA HIS A 38 7.03 -14.53 24.98
C HIS A 38 8.39 -14.12 25.60
N PRO A 39 8.56 -12.88 26.09
CA PRO A 39 9.83 -12.39 26.63
C PRO A 39 10.32 -13.16 27.86
N ASP A 40 9.39 -13.75 28.64
CA ASP A 40 9.70 -14.55 29.83
C ASP A 40 10.57 -15.78 29.53
N LYS A 41 10.39 -16.41 28.37
CA LYS A 41 11.22 -17.56 27.96
C LYS A 41 12.64 -17.17 27.51
N GLN A 42 12.91 -15.88 27.31
CA GLN A 42 14.20 -15.40 26.78
C GLN A 42 15.19 -14.95 27.86
N ALA A 43 14.73 -14.77 29.10
CA ALA A 43 15.57 -14.29 30.19
C ALA A 43 16.72 -15.25 30.56
N ALA A 44 16.75 -16.49 30.04
CA ALA A 44 17.70 -17.51 30.46
C ALA A 44 18.83 -17.84 29.46
N SER A 45 18.76 -17.51 28.16
CA SER A 45 19.74 -18.07 27.20
C SER A 45 19.89 -17.44 25.81
N ALA A 46 19.24 -16.33 25.47
CA ALA A 46 19.31 -15.76 24.11
C ALA A 46 20.30 -14.59 24.01
N ALA A 47 21.05 -14.52 22.89
CA ALA A 47 21.86 -13.35 22.55
C ALA A 47 20.98 -12.09 22.44
N ALA A 48 21.50 -10.93 22.86
CA ALA A 48 20.73 -9.67 22.89
C ALA A 48 20.00 -9.34 21.58
N VAL A 49 20.65 -9.61 20.43
CA VAL A 49 20.07 -9.43 19.09
C VAL A 49 18.82 -10.29 18.88
N GLU A 50 18.83 -11.54 19.33
CA GLU A 50 17.68 -12.44 19.21
C GLU A 50 16.54 -12.03 20.17
N ALA A 51 16.86 -11.41 21.31
CA ALA A 51 15.87 -10.84 22.22
C ALA A 51 15.11 -9.67 21.59
N GLU A 52 15.83 -8.77 20.92
CA GLU A 52 15.23 -7.62 20.22
C GLU A 52 14.35 -8.08 19.04
N GLU A 53 14.82 -9.02 18.22
CA GLU A 53 14.05 -9.55 17.09
C GLU A 53 12.76 -10.26 17.54
N ARG A 54 12.82 -11.08 18.60
CA ARG A 54 11.61 -11.74 19.13
C ARG A 54 10.64 -10.76 19.75
N THR A 55 11.13 -9.75 20.47
CA THR A 55 10.28 -8.68 21.02
C THR A 55 9.58 -7.92 19.90
N ARG A 56 10.30 -7.59 18.83
CA ARG A 56 9.73 -6.96 17.63
C ARG A 56 8.66 -7.84 16.98
N ARG A 57 8.95 -9.13 16.78
CA ARG A 57 7.96 -10.09 16.24
C ARG A 57 6.74 -10.21 17.13
N PHE A 58 6.91 -10.24 18.46
CA PHE A 58 5.80 -10.28 19.41
C PHE A 58 4.91 -9.04 19.28
N GLN A 59 5.50 -7.85 19.17
CA GLN A 59 4.76 -6.61 18.92
C GLN A 59 3.98 -6.68 17.60
N GLU A 60 4.59 -7.17 16.53
CA GLU A 60 3.94 -7.34 15.22
C GLU A 60 2.77 -8.33 15.29
N ILE A 61 2.95 -9.47 15.97
CA ILE A 61 1.90 -10.48 16.19
C ILE A 61 0.74 -9.89 17.00
N HIS A 62 1.05 -9.09 18.02
CA HIS A 62 0.04 -8.42 18.85
C HIS A 62 -0.73 -7.35 18.06
N GLN A 63 -0.05 -6.57 17.23
CA GLN A 63 -0.69 -5.61 16.31
C GLN A 63 -1.59 -6.34 15.30
N ALA A 64 -1.11 -7.42 14.70
CA ALA A 64 -1.88 -8.25 13.78
C ALA A 64 -3.17 -8.77 14.43
N TRP A 65 -3.09 -9.25 15.67
CA TRP A 65 -4.25 -9.71 16.42
C TRP A 65 -5.22 -8.59 16.78
N LYS A 66 -4.74 -7.38 17.07
CA LYS A 66 -5.60 -6.21 17.32
C LYS A 66 -6.45 -5.86 16.10
N VAL A 67 -5.92 -6.06 14.90
CA VAL A 67 -6.61 -5.80 13.63
C VAL A 67 -7.49 -6.97 13.20
N LEU A 68 -6.98 -8.20 13.25
CA LEU A 68 -7.67 -9.40 12.73
C LEU A 68 -8.54 -10.13 13.77
N GLY A 69 -8.41 -9.79 15.05
CA GLY A 69 -9.08 -10.48 16.16
C GLY A 69 -10.55 -10.07 16.36
N ASN A 70 -10.92 -8.84 15.99
CA ASN A 70 -12.31 -8.40 15.98
C ASN A 70 -12.86 -8.43 14.55
N GLU A 71 -14.12 -8.84 14.41
CA GLU A 71 -14.78 -8.93 13.10
C GLU A 71 -14.92 -7.55 12.43
N GLU A 72 -15.28 -6.53 13.20
CA GLU A 72 -15.39 -5.15 12.72
C GLU A 72 -14.05 -4.61 12.19
N THR A 73 -12.97 -4.75 12.95
CA THR A 73 -11.63 -4.27 12.52
C THR A 73 -11.06 -5.12 11.39
N LYS A 74 -11.38 -6.42 11.34
CA LYS A 74 -11.02 -7.30 10.22
C LYS A 74 -11.71 -6.85 8.95
N GLN A 75 -13.01 -6.53 9.03
CA GLN A 75 -13.79 -6.05 7.90
C GLN A 75 -13.26 -4.71 7.40
N GLU A 76 -12.99 -3.76 8.29
CA GLU A 76 -12.39 -2.47 7.94
C GLU A 76 -11.02 -2.66 7.27
N TYR A 77 -10.18 -3.57 7.78
CA TYR A 77 -8.90 -3.91 7.18
C TYR A 77 -9.04 -4.53 5.78
N ASP A 78 -10.02 -5.42 5.57
CA ASP A 78 -10.25 -6.04 4.26
C ASP A 78 -10.77 -5.03 3.23
N LEU A 79 -11.67 -4.12 3.64
CA LEU A 79 -12.13 -3.01 2.82
C LEU A 79 -10.96 -2.10 2.43
N GLN A 80 -10.15 -1.71 3.40
CA GLN A 80 -8.99 -0.83 3.16
C GLN A 80 -7.93 -1.50 2.28
N GLN A 81 -7.68 -2.81 2.44
CA GLN A 81 -6.81 -3.57 1.55
C GLN A 81 -7.35 -3.60 0.12
N ARG A 82 -8.67 -3.74 -0.05
CA ARG A 82 -9.31 -3.70 -1.36
C ARG A 82 -9.19 -2.32 -2.00
N GLU A 83 -9.39 -1.25 -1.23
CA GLU A 83 -9.21 0.13 -1.70
C GLU A 83 -7.74 0.44 -2.05
N ASP A 84 -6.78 0.02 -1.21
CA ASP A 84 -5.35 0.18 -1.50
C ASP A 84 -4.95 -0.58 -2.77
N ASN A 85 -5.49 -1.79 -2.96
CA ASN A 85 -5.27 -2.56 -4.18
C ASN A 85 -5.82 -1.79 -5.39
N LEU A 86 -7.08 -1.36 -5.35
CA LEU A 86 -7.70 -0.55 -6.41
C LEU A 86 -6.93 0.76 -6.69
N THR A 87 -6.28 1.34 -5.68
CA THR A 87 -5.50 2.57 -5.83
C THR A 87 -4.11 2.31 -6.45
N LYS A 88 -3.57 1.09 -6.30
CA LYS A 88 -2.29 0.68 -6.92
C LYS A 88 -2.45 0.29 -8.39
N GLU A 89 -3.59 -0.24 -8.76
CA GLU A 89 -4.00 -0.49 -10.15
C GLU A 89 -4.79 0.71 -10.68
N TRP A 90 -4.18 1.91 -10.62
CA TRP A 90 -4.61 2.94 -11.55
C TRP A 90 -4.41 2.38 -12.97
N PRO A 91 -5.45 2.41 -13.82
CA PRO A 91 -5.30 1.97 -15.21
C PRO A 91 -4.44 3.00 -15.93
N LEU A 92 -3.13 2.89 -15.77
CA LEU A 92 -2.13 3.59 -16.56
C LEU A 92 -2.41 3.24 -18.02
N HIS A 93 -2.99 4.20 -18.74
CA HIS A 93 -3.43 3.95 -20.10
C HIS A 93 -2.22 3.84 -21.04
N GLU A 94 -1.19 4.64 -20.78
CA GLU A 94 0.06 4.63 -21.52
C GLU A 94 1.16 5.38 -20.73
N GLN A 95 2.41 4.92 -20.87
CA GLN A 95 3.59 5.64 -20.43
C GLN A 95 4.18 6.36 -21.64
N ILE A 96 4.34 7.68 -21.55
CA ILE A 96 4.85 8.51 -22.64
C ILE A 96 6.04 9.32 -22.17
N TYR A 97 7.02 9.50 -23.04
CA TYR A 97 8.18 10.35 -22.76
C TYR A 97 7.81 11.80 -23.01
N LEU A 98 8.37 12.71 -22.20
CA LEU A 98 8.17 14.15 -22.38
C LEU A 98 8.52 14.62 -23.81
N GLU A 99 9.48 13.97 -24.46
CA GLU A 99 9.92 14.25 -25.83
C GLU A 99 8.86 13.92 -26.89
N ASP A 100 7.91 13.04 -26.59
CA ASP A 100 6.83 12.67 -27.50
C ASP A 100 5.66 13.67 -27.46
N MET A 101 5.64 14.56 -26.45
CA MET A 101 4.60 15.59 -26.32
C MET A 101 4.90 16.81 -27.18
N SER A 102 3.86 17.37 -27.78
CA SER A 102 3.98 18.65 -28.49
C SER A 102 4.21 19.79 -27.50
N TRP A 103 5.31 20.50 -27.66
CA TRP A 103 5.64 21.68 -26.84
C TRP A 103 5.04 22.94 -27.45
N ASN A 104 4.32 23.71 -26.64
CA ASN A 104 3.78 25.00 -27.02
C ASN A 104 4.60 26.13 -26.38
N GLU A 105 5.33 26.87 -27.21
CA GLU A 105 6.28 27.91 -26.75
C GLU A 105 5.58 29.13 -26.13
N ASP A 106 4.36 29.44 -26.57
CA ASP A 106 3.58 30.61 -26.13
C ASP A 106 2.98 30.39 -24.72
N GLU A 107 2.50 29.17 -24.47
CA GLU A 107 1.81 28.79 -23.22
C GLU A 107 2.71 28.00 -22.25
N GLN A 108 3.96 27.71 -22.64
CA GLN A 108 4.93 26.90 -21.88
C GLN A 108 4.37 25.55 -21.39
N LEU A 109 3.58 24.91 -22.25
CA LEU A 109 2.80 23.73 -21.95
C LEU A 109 3.15 22.58 -22.90
N TYR A 110 3.27 21.37 -22.37
CA TYR A 110 3.32 20.15 -23.16
C TYR A 110 1.90 19.62 -23.35
N THR A 111 1.53 19.36 -24.60
CA THR A 111 0.22 18.86 -24.98
C THR A 111 0.34 17.53 -25.72
N LEU A 112 -0.51 16.56 -25.39
CA LEU A 112 -0.64 15.28 -26.10
C LEU A 112 -2.10 15.02 -26.46
N SER A 113 -2.37 14.59 -27.69
CA SER A 113 -3.73 14.24 -28.11
C SER A 113 -4.14 12.86 -27.57
N CYS A 114 -5.30 12.77 -26.93
CA CYS A 114 -5.87 11.52 -26.47
C CYS A 114 -6.70 10.83 -27.57
N ARG A 115 -6.78 9.50 -27.53
CA ARG A 115 -7.59 8.67 -28.45
C ARG A 115 -9.10 8.98 -28.39
N CYS A 116 -9.57 9.64 -27.33
CA CYS A 116 -10.96 10.10 -27.21
C CYS A 116 -11.24 11.43 -27.94
N GLY A 117 -10.21 12.11 -28.45
CA GLY A 117 -10.30 13.45 -29.03
C GLY A 117 -10.05 14.60 -28.05
N GLY A 118 -9.85 14.31 -26.76
CA GLY A 118 -9.36 15.27 -25.77
C GLY A 118 -7.84 15.46 -25.86
N ASN A 119 -7.29 16.25 -24.94
CA ASN A 119 -5.85 16.43 -24.79
C ASN A 119 -5.40 16.15 -23.35
N TYR A 120 -4.10 15.92 -23.20
CA TYR A 120 -3.38 15.93 -21.95
C TYR A 120 -2.48 17.15 -21.99
N SER A 121 -2.51 17.96 -20.94
CA SER A 121 -1.86 19.26 -20.91
C SER A 121 -1.09 19.40 -19.60
N VAL A 122 0.22 19.67 -19.66
CA VAL A 122 1.07 19.81 -18.46
C VAL A 122 2.07 20.94 -18.60
N SER A 123 2.23 21.73 -17.54
CA SER A 123 3.19 22.84 -17.51
C SER A 123 4.62 22.34 -17.27
N LYS A 124 5.61 23.03 -17.84
CA LYS A 124 7.03 22.72 -17.62
C LYS A 124 7.45 22.77 -16.14
N SER A 125 6.72 23.53 -15.32
CA SER A 125 6.91 23.59 -13.87
C SER A 125 6.40 22.35 -13.14
N GLU A 126 5.36 21.69 -13.66
CA GLU A 126 4.70 20.56 -12.99
C GLU A 126 5.26 19.20 -13.37
N THR A 127 5.92 19.06 -14.51
CA THR A 127 6.56 17.79 -14.95
C THR A 127 7.68 17.29 -14.03
N LYS A 128 8.07 18.07 -13.01
CA LYS A 128 9.03 17.67 -11.97
C LYS A 128 8.39 17.13 -10.70
N ASP A 129 7.13 17.48 -10.44
CA ASP A 129 6.42 17.15 -9.20
C ASP A 129 5.26 16.16 -9.44
N VAL A 130 4.67 16.22 -10.65
CA VAL A 130 3.53 15.41 -11.06
C VAL A 130 3.87 14.65 -12.34
N SER A 131 3.97 13.31 -12.23
CA SER A 131 4.19 12.42 -13.38
C SER A 131 2.88 11.88 -13.98
N LEU A 132 1.73 12.08 -13.33
CA LEU A 132 0.44 11.54 -13.76
C LEU A 132 -0.45 12.66 -14.28
N VAL A 133 -0.84 12.58 -15.55
CA VAL A 133 -1.70 13.59 -16.21
C VAL A 133 -2.98 12.93 -16.69
N CYS A 134 -4.13 13.49 -16.32
CA CYS A 134 -5.43 13.04 -16.79
C CYS A 134 -5.86 13.78 -18.05
N CYS A 135 -6.66 13.13 -18.90
CA CYS A 135 -7.23 13.78 -20.07
C CYS A 135 -8.42 14.67 -19.66
N ASP A 136 -8.58 15.82 -20.32
CA ASP A 136 -9.73 16.71 -20.09
C ASP A 136 -11.09 16.10 -20.47
N THR A 137 -11.09 15.11 -21.36
CA THR A 137 -12.31 14.56 -21.96
C THR A 137 -12.62 13.13 -21.52
N CYS A 138 -11.63 12.38 -21.04
CA CYS A 138 -11.85 11.04 -20.52
C CYS A 138 -11.08 10.83 -19.21
N SER A 139 -11.56 9.93 -18.36
CA SER A 139 -10.88 9.55 -17.11
C SER A 139 -9.59 8.74 -17.33
N LEU A 140 -9.00 8.80 -18.53
CA LEU A 140 -7.73 8.17 -18.83
C LEU A 140 -6.59 9.00 -18.24
N VAL A 141 -5.57 8.28 -17.79
CA VAL A 141 -4.39 8.85 -17.14
C VAL A 141 -3.16 8.29 -17.83
N ILE A 142 -2.23 9.18 -18.16
CA ILE A 142 -0.92 8.84 -18.71
C ILE A 142 0.15 9.15 -17.67
N GLU A 143 1.22 8.37 -17.71
CA GLU A 143 2.43 8.66 -16.93
C GLU A 143 3.50 9.26 -17.84
N ILE A 144 4.01 10.43 -17.46
CA ILE A 144 5.09 11.12 -18.17
C ILE A 144 6.42 10.67 -17.58
N LEU A 145 7.22 10.01 -18.42
CA LEU A 145 8.59 9.61 -18.11
C LEU A 145 9.55 10.75 -18.50
N GLN A 146 10.50 11.04 -17.61
CA GLN A 146 11.56 12.04 -17.80
C GLN A 146 12.74 11.48 -18.60
#